data_AF-A0A936KM51-F1
#
_entry.id   AF-A0A936KM51-F1
#
_cell.length_a   1.000
_cell.length_b   1.000
_cell.length_c   1.000
_cell.angle_alpha   90.00
_cell.angle_beta   90.00
_cell.angle_gamma   90.00
#
_symmetry.space_group_name_H-M   'P 1'
#
loop_
_entity.id
_entity.type
_entity.pdbx_description
1 polymer ?
#
loop_
_entity_poly.entity_id
_entity_poly.type
_entity_poly.pdbx_seq_one_letter_code
_entity_poly.pdbx_strand_id
1 'polypeptide(L)'
;MTCSGAAPSRTSATSSSPQPLTGSHDALVRPRAVGASPVLARSRGSWRFWWAAFAALLLVHLLALYWPRIEIEGAPQDADKWTHLFLFGAPVVAAFLAVGSMRWLRWLVVLFLLHAPVSEILQARFLPGRSGDVRDALFDAAGVVLGVGLGTLLRRRATRPRAGRID
;
A
#
# COMPACT_ATOMS: atom_id res chain seq x y z
N MET A 1 2.82 -46.61 -88.84
CA MET A 1 3.33 -46.39 -87.47
C MET A 1 2.22 -46.85 -86.52
N THR A 2 1.92 -48.12 -86.25
CA THR A 2 2.69 -49.24 -85.60
C THR A 2 3.35 -48.76 -84.30
N CYS A 3 3.17 -49.27 -83.08
CA CYS A 3 2.70 -50.52 -82.45
C CYS A 3 2.20 -50.17 -81.01
N SER A 4 1.22 -50.81 -80.37
CA SER A 4 1.16 -52.16 -79.75
C SER A 4 2.17 -52.43 -78.63
N GLY A 5 1.67 -52.84 -77.45
CA GLY A 5 2.43 -53.38 -76.30
C GLY A 5 1.71 -53.09 -74.96
N ALA A 6 0.76 -53.92 -74.51
CA ALA A 6 0.93 -55.18 -73.76
C ALA A 6 1.40 -55.01 -72.30
N ALA A 7 0.53 -55.42 -71.37
CA ALA A 7 0.80 -55.58 -69.93
C ALA A 7 1.74 -56.76 -69.63
N PRO A 8 2.30 -56.82 -68.42
CA PRO A 8 1.95 -57.97 -67.57
C PRO A 8 1.77 -57.66 -66.07
N SER A 9 1.33 -58.73 -65.41
CA SER A 9 0.72 -58.86 -64.10
C SER A 9 1.67 -59.17 -62.92
N ARG A 10 1.13 -58.97 -61.71
CA ARG A 10 1.43 -59.61 -60.40
C ARG A 10 2.74 -59.27 -59.69
N THR A 11 2.60 -58.78 -58.45
CA THR A 11 3.12 -59.47 -57.25
C THR A 11 2.38 -59.00 -55.99
N SER A 12 2.06 -59.99 -55.17
CA SER A 12 1.43 -59.91 -53.85
C SER A 12 2.48 -59.54 -52.80
N ALA A 13 2.15 -58.66 -51.85
CA ALA A 13 2.87 -58.49 -50.59
C ALA A 13 1.84 -58.08 -49.51
N THR A 14 1.36 -59.05 -48.74
CA THR A 14 1.66 -59.23 -47.30
C THR A 14 1.15 -58.10 -46.39
N SER A 15 -0.03 -58.33 -45.81
CA SER A 15 -0.24 -58.45 -44.36
C SER A 15 0.81 -57.78 -43.45
N SER A 16 0.43 -56.68 -42.82
CA SER A 16 0.75 -56.40 -41.41
C SER A 16 -0.12 -55.27 -40.86
N SER A 17 -1.19 -55.63 -40.17
CA SER A 17 -1.75 -54.79 -39.11
C SER A 17 -0.92 -54.97 -37.84
N PRO A 18 -0.52 -53.88 -37.18
CA PRO A 18 -0.43 -53.85 -35.73
C PRO A 18 -1.41 -52.82 -35.16
N GLN A 19 -2.36 -53.35 -34.38
CA GLN A 19 -2.99 -52.90 -33.13
C GLN A 19 -2.94 -51.39 -32.70
N PRO A 20 -3.98 -50.94 -31.98
CA PRO A 20 -4.33 -49.53 -31.79
C PRO A 20 -3.42 -48.84 -30.79
N LEU A 21 -3.09 -47.59 -31.07
CA LEU A 21 -2.50 -46.67 -30.10
C LEU A 21 -3.56 -46.32 -29.04
N THR A 22 -3.51 -47.03 -27.93
CA THR A 22 -4.03 -46.61 -26.63
C THR A 22 -3.23 -45.40 -26.16
N GLY A 23 -3.62 -44.22 -26.63
CA GLY A 23 -3.13 -42.93 -26.16
C GLY A 23 -4.20 -42.27 -25.30
N SER A 24 -4.14 -42.53 -23.99
CA SER A 24 -4.97 -41.94 -22.96
C SER A 24 -4.97 -40.41 -23.04
N HIS A 25 -6.03 -39.83 -23.61
CA HIS A 25 -6.34 -38.40 -23.50
C HIS A 25 -6.98 -38.09 -22.13
N ASP A 26 -6.43 -38.65 -21.05
CA ASP A 26 -6.67 -38.18 -19.67
C ASP A 26 -5.73 -37.00 -19.37
N ALA A 27 -5.77 -36.00 -20.25
CA ALA A 27 -5.37 -34.65 -19.87
C ALA A 27 -6.50 -34.10 -18.99
N LEU A 28 -6.49 -34.55 -17.74
CA LEU A 28 -7.25 -34.01 -16.64
C LEU A 28 -7.10 -32.50 -16.68
N VAL A 29 -8.09 -31.80 -17.21
CA VAL A 29 -8.23 -30.36 -17.14
C VAL A 29 -8.40 -30.04 -15.67
N ARG A 30 -7.28 -29.89 -14.96
CA ARG A 30 -7.29 -29.38 -13.59
C ARG A 30 -7.89 -27.99 -13.69
N PRO A 31 -9.03 -27.71 -13.06
CA PRO A 31 -9.55 -26.36 -13.03
C PRO A 31 -8.45 -25.48 -12.44
N ARG A 32 -8.01 -24.50 -13.22
CA ARG A 32 -7.09 -23.46 -12.79
C ARG A 32 -7.82 -22.80 -11.61
N ALA A 33 -7.44 -23.16 -10.39
CA ALA A 33 -7.94 -22.52 -9.20
C ALA A 33 -7.72 -21.03 -9.42
N VAL A 34 -8.81 -20.31 -9.67
CA VAL A 34 -8.82 -18.86 -9.73
C VAL A 34 -8.41 -18.46 -8.33
N GLY A 35 -7.11 -18.21 -8.18
CA GLY A 35 -6.49 -17.94 -6.91
C GLY A 35 -7.28 -16.82 -6.27
N ALA A 36 -7.94 -17.14 -5.16
CA ALA A 36 -8.49 -16.15 -4.26
C ALA A 36 -7.40 -15.09 -4.09
N SER A 37 -7.65 -13.89 -4.61
CA SER A 37 -6.64 -12.84 -4.62
C SER A 37 -6.16 -12.68 -3.19
N PRO A 38 -4.85 -12.74 -2.90
CA PRO A 38 -4.33 -12.53 -1.56
C PRO A 38 -4.35 -11.02 -1.30
N VAL A 39 -5.54 -10.42 -1.31
CA VAL A 39 -5.79 -9.25 -0.49
C VAL A 39 -5.80 -9.82 0.92
N LEU A 40 -4.59 -9.94 1.47
CA LEU A 40 -4.31 -10.32 2.85
C LEU A 40 -5.46 -9.80 3.71
N ALA A 41 -6.28 -10.72 4.22
CA ALA A 41 -7.30 -10.42 5.20
C ALA A 41 -6.57 -9.95 6.45
N ARG A 42 -6.18 -8.67 6.45
CA ARG A 42 -5.62 -7.98 7.60
C ARG A 42 -6.62 -8.24 8.71
N SER A 43 -6.15 -8.85 9.81
CA SER A 43 -7.05 -9.29 10.88
C SER A 43 -7.98 -8.12 11.21
N ARG A 44 -9.31 -8.37 11.21
CA ARG A 44 -10.30 -7.30 11.38
C ARG A 44 -9.99 -6.41 12.61
N GLY A 45 -9.37 -6.99 13.64
CA GLY A 45 -8.86 -6.28 14.82
C GLY A 45 -7.72 -5.29 14.53
N SER A 46 -6.68 -5.69 13.79
CA SER A 46 -5.56 -4.78 13.46
C SER A 46 -5.99 -3.61 12.58
N TRP A 47 -6.92 -3.83 11.64
CA TRP A 47 -7.49 -2.75 10.83
C TRP A 47 -8.26 -1.73 11.66
N ARG A 48 -9.18 -2.19 12.52
CA ARG A 48 -9.99 -1.30 13.39
C ARG A 48 -9.10 -0.51 14.35
N PHE A 49 -8.07 -1.15 14.89
CA PHE A 49 -7.07 -0.48 15.73
C PHE A 49 -6.40 0.69 15.00
N TRP A 50 -5.88 0.49 13.79
CA TRP A 50 -5.21 1.56 13.06
C TRP A 50 -6.14 2.70 12.65
N TRP A 51 -7.41 2.41 12.33
CA TRP A 51 -8.41 3.45 12.12
C TRP A 51 -8.72 4.25 13.38
N ALA A 52 -8.89 3.58 14.52
CA ALA A 52 -9.09 4.26 15.80
C ALA A 52 -7.87 5.11 16.17
N ALA A 53 -6.66 4.58 15.98
CA ALA A 53 -5.42 5.32 16.21
C ALA A 53 -5.31 6.54 15.29
N PHE A 54 -5.63 6.40 14.00
CA PHE A 54 -5.65 7.52 13.07
C PHE A 54 -6.67 8.60 13.48
N ALA A 55 -7.89 8.21 13.82
CA ALA A 55 -8.93 9.13 14.26
C ALA A 55 -8.53 9.86 15.56
N ALA A 56 -7.98 9.13 16.54
CA ALA A 56 -7.50 9.71 17.79
C ALA A 56 -6.34 10.68 17.55
N LEU A 57 -5.36 10.32 16.72
CA LEU A 57 -4.23 11.19 16.39
C LEU A 57 -4.67 12.42 15.60
N LEU A 58 -5.65 12.29 14.71
CA LEU A 58 -6.22 13.42 13.99
C LEU A 58 -6.96 14.37 14.93
N LEU A 59 -7.69 13.82 15.92
CA LEU A 59 -8.35 14.63 16.94
C LEU A 59 -7.32 15.36 17.81
N VAL A 60 -6.29 14.66 18.29
CA VAL A 60 -5.19 15.25 19.06
C VAL A 60 -4.48 16.33 18.24
N HIS A 61 -4.23 16.08 16.96
CA HIS A 61 -3.66 17.05 16.03
C HIS A 61 -4.48 18.33 15.98
N LEU A 62 -5.78 18.24 15.71
CA LEU A 62 -6.65 19.42 15.61
C LEU A 62 -6.77 20.16 16.94
N LEU A 63 -6.96 19.43 18.04
CA LEU A 63 -7.06 20.03 19.36
C LEU A 63 -5.77 20.75 19.72
N ALA A 64 -4.61 20.09 19.59
CA ALA A 64 -3.33 20.70 19.96
C ALA A 64 -2.98 21.93 19.10
N LEU A 65 -3.32 21.93 17.80
CA LEU A 65 -3.02 23.03 16.89
C LEU A 65 -3.85 24.29 17.18
N TYR A 66 -5.11 24.11 17.56
CA TYR A 66 -6.08 25.19 17.71
C TYR A 66 -6.43 25.50 19.16
N TRP A 67 -5.83 24.79 20.11
CA TRP A 67 -5.93 25.13 21.52
C TRP A 67 -5.09 26.38 21.85
N PRO A 68 -5.56 27.25 22.75
CA PRO A 68 -4.77 28.39 23.23
C PRO A 68 -3.38 27.97 23.71
N ARG A 69 -2.36 28.79 23.40
CA ARG A 69 -0.99 28.50 23.81
C ARG A 69 -0.89 28.50 25.33
N ILE A 70 -0.28 27.45 25.87
CA ILE A 70 0.17 27.36 27.25
C ILE A 70 1.70 27.34 27.24
N GLU A 71 2.33 28.23 28.01
CA GLU A 71 3.77 28.19 28.20
C GLU A 71 4.10 27.25 29.35
N ILE A 72 5.01 26.31 29.11
CA ILE A 72 5.48 25.36 30.11
C ILE A 72 6.86 25.82 30.52
N GLU A 73 6.98 26.24 31.77
CA GLU A 73 8.24 26.69 32.34
C GLU A 73 9.24 25.50 32.39
N GLY A 74 10.45 25.73 31.88
CA GLY A 74 11.49 24.70 31.79
C GLY A 74 11.35 23.70 30.64
N ALA A 75 10.48 23.97 29.65
CA ALA A 75 10.40 23.11 28.46
C ALA A 75 11.76 23.03 27.72
N PRO A 76 12.12 21.87 27.15
CA PRO A 76 13.32 21.74 26.33
C PRO A 76 13.33 22.76 25.18
N GLN A 77 14.53 23.16 24.77
CA GLN A 77 14.70 24.04 23.62
C GLN A 77 13.99 23.43 22.39
N ASP A 78 13.22 24.27 21.70
CA ASP A 78 12.49 23.91 20.48
C ASP A 78 11.44 22.78 20.65
N ALA A 79 10.99 22.49 21.88
CA ALA A 79 9.97 21.47 22.15
C ALA A 79 8.69 21.66 21.31
N ASP A 80 8.31 22.91 21.05
CA ASP A 80 7.17 23.26 20.20
C ASP A 80 7.37 22.77 18.75
N LYS A 81 8.57 22.91 18.18
CA LYS A 81 8.88 22.44 16.82
C LYS A 81 8.80 20.92 16.71
N TRP A 82 9.27 20.21 17.73
CA TRP A 82 9.15 18.76 17.81
C TRP A 82 7.69 18.34 17.94
N THR A 83 6.89 19.08 18.71
CA THR A 83 5.44 18.86 18.79
C THR A 83 4.81 18.98 17.41
N HIS A 84 5.08 20.07 16.68
CA HIS A 84 4.62 20.30 15.31
C HIS A 84 4.99 19.14 14.35
N LEU A 85 6.27 18.71 14.38
CA LEU A 85 6.74 17.54 13.63
C LEU A 85 5.89 16.29 13.89
N PHE A 86 5.62 15.97 15.15
CA PHE A 86 4.87 14.77 15.52
C PHE A 86 3.37 14.91 15.23
N LEU A 87 2.79 16.09 15.45
CA LEU A 87 1.38 16.36 15.16
C LEU A 87 1.07 16.18 13.68
N PHE A 88 1.98 16.53 12.77
CA PHE A 88 1.79 16.31 11.34
C PHE A 88 2.24 14.92 10.87
N GLY A 89 3.28 14.35 11.47
CA GLY A 89 3.84 13.06 11.06
C GLY A 89 3.06 11.84 11.56
N ALA A 90 2.65 11.81 12.83
CA ALA A 90 2.04 10.63 13.43
C ALA A 90 0.67 10.25 12.80
N PRO A 91 -0.25 11.20 12.53
CA PRO A 91 -1.48 10.87 11.81
C PRO A 91 -1.20 10.32 10.40
N VAL A 92 -0.19 10.83 9.71
CA VAL A 92 0.20 10.34 8.37
C VAL A 92 0.68 8.89 8.45
N VAL A 93 1.54 8.55 9.42
CA VAL A 93 1.96 7.15 9.64
C VAL A 93 0.76 6.25 9.91
N ALA A 94 -0.12 6.66 10.83
CA ALA A 94 -1.32 5.90 11.17
C ALA A 94 -2.24 5.72 9.96
N ALA A 95 -2.42 6.75 9.12
CA ALA A 95 -3.19 6.67 7.89
C ALA A 95 -2.64 5.61 6.93
N PHE A 96 -1.32 5.56 6.72
CA PHE A 96 -0.69 4.55 5.85
C PHE A 96 -0.88 3.11 6.36
N LEU A 97 -1.02 2.95 7.68
CA LEU A 97 -1.31 1.67 8.32
C LEU A 97 -2.81 1.37 8.37
N ALA A 98 -3.67 2.38 8.40
CA ALA A 98 -5.12 2.26 8.44
C ALA A 98 -5.76 2.10 7.05
N VAL A 99 -5.22 2.71 6.00
CA VAL A 99 -5.90 2.85 4.70
C VAL A 99 -5.30 1.95 3.62
N GLY A 100 -6.18 1.25 2.90
CA GLY A 100 -5.81 0.38 1.79
C GLY A 100 -5.56 1.11 0.46
N SER A 101 -6.22 2.25 0.25
CA SER A 101 -6.20 3.00 -1.01
C SER A 101 -5.07 4.04 -1.07
N MET A 102 -4.16 3.89 -2.04
CA MET A 102 -3.08 4.86 -2.27
C MET A 102 -3.60 6.20 -2.80
N ARG A 103 -4.71 6.21 -3.56
CA ARG A 103 -5.31 7.45 -4.05
C ARG A 103 -5.77 8.32 -2.89
N TRP A 104 -6.38 7.72 -1.88
CA TRP A 104 -6.84 8.44 -0.69
C TRP A 104 -5.66 8.98 0.13
N LEU A 105 -4.61 8.17 0.32
CA LEU A 105 -3.39 8.61 1.02
C LEU A 105 -2.71 9.80 0.35
N ARG A 106 -2.68 9.85 -0.99
CA ARG A 106 -2.14 11.01 -1.71
C ARG A 106 -2.89 12.29 -1.40
N TRP A 107 -4.22 12.24 -1.39
CA TRP A 107 -5.05 13.39 -1.04
C TRP A 107 -4.85 13.82 0.41
N LEU A 108 -4.76 12.86 1.34
CA LEU A 108 -4.46 13.17 2.73
C LEU A 108 -3.10 13.87 2.88
N VAL A 109 -2.05 13.38 2.21
CA VAL A 109 -0.73 14.02 2.26
C VAL A 109 -0.78 15.44 1.71
N VAL A 110 -1.45 15.66 0.57
CA VAL A 110 -1.65 17.01 0.02
C VAL A 110 -2.40 17.89 1.02
N LEU A 111 -3.45 17.37 1.64
CA LEU A 111 -4.22 18.12 2.63
C LEU A 111 -3.35 18.53 3.83
N PHE A 112 -2.56 17.62 4.39
CA PHE A 112 -1.66 17.94 5.51
C PHE A 112 -0.55 18.92 5.11
N LEU A 113 0.02 18.80 3.90
CA LEU A 113 1.02 19.75 3.40
C LEU A 113 0.44 21.14 3.17
N LEU A 114 -0.80 21.25 2.72
CA LEU A 114 -1.50 22.53 2.59
C LEU A 114 -1.93 23.06 3.96
N HIS A 115 -2.29 22.17 4.88
CA HIS A 115 -2.71 22.55 6.22
C HIS A 115 -1.56 23.20 6.98
N ALA A 116 -0.31 22.72 6.86
CA ALA A 116 0.86 23.31 7.52
C ALA A 116 0.97 24.86 7.39
N PRO A 117 1.06 25.47 6.19
CA PRO A 117 1.10 26.93 6.08
C PRO A 117 -0.25 27.59 6.42
N VAL A 118 -1.37 26.91 6.18
CA VAL A 118 -2.70 27.46 6.47
C VAL A 118 -2.94 27.57 7.98
N SER A 119 -2.54 26.57 8.76
CA SER A 119 -2.63 26.60 10.21
C SER A 119 -1.80 27.74 10.78
N GLU A 120 -0.63 28.00 10.23
CA GLU A 120 0.22 29.10 10.68
C GLU A 120 -0.46 30.45 10.50
N ILE A 121 -1.05 30.66 9.31
CA ILE A 121 -1.81 31.87 9.01
C ILE A 121 -3.02 32.00 9.94
N LEU A 122 -3.74 30.91 10.18
CA LEU A 122 -4.89 30.92 11.07
C LEU A 122 -4.50 31.21 12.52
N GLN A 123 -3.42 30.61 13.01
CA GLN A 123 -2.91 30.86 14.35
C GLN A 123 -2.48 32.32 14.52
N ALA A 124 -1.70 32.85 13.58
CA ALA A 124 -1.23 34.23 13.61
C ALA A 124 -2.37 35.28 13.57
N ARG A 125 -3.52 34.93 12.98
CA ARG A 125 -4.65 35.85 12.79
C ARG A 125 -5.75 35.72 13.83
N PHE A 126 -5.96 34.51 14.35
CA PHE A 126 -7.14 34.19 15.15
C PHE A 126 -6.82 33.64 16.55
N LEU A 127 -5.57 33.24 16.84
CA LEU A 127 -5.19 32.72 18.15
C LEU A 127 -4.32 33.73 18.92
N PRO A 128 -4.87 34.40 19.95
CA PRO A 128 -4.10 35.29 20.82
C PRO A 128 -2.92 34.54 21.45
N GLY A 129 -1.75 35.18 21.45
CA GLY A 129 -0.53 34.60 22.02
C GLY A 129 0.22 33.64 21.09
N ARG A 130 -0.25 33.41 19.85
CA ARG A 130 0.50 32.71 18.80
C ARG A 130 0.96 33.72 17.74
N SER A 131 2.27 33.95 17.64
CA SER A 131 2.86 34.62 16.47
C SER A 131 3.13 33.58 15.40
N GLY A 132 2.79 33.89 14.15
CA GLY A 132 3.10 33.00 13.03
C GLY A 132 4.62 32.76 12.88
N ASP A 133 5.14 31.55 13.09
CA ASP A 133 6.53 31.14 12.82
C ASP A 133 6.61 30.27 11.55
N VAL A 134 7.27 30.79 10.52
CA VAL A 134 7.51 30.04 9.26
C VAL A 134 8.22 28.71 9.52
N ARG A 135 9.03 28.64 10.58
CA ARG A 135 9.75 27.44 10.95
C ARG A 135 8.83 26.34 11.47
N ASP A 136 7.69 26.68 12.07
CA ASP A 136 6.69 25.67 12.48
C ASP A 136 6.09 25.00 11.25
N ALA A 137 5.72 25.78 10.22
CA ALA A 137 5.27 25.24 8.94
C ALA A 137 6.34 24.35 8.25
N LEU A 138 7.63 24.63 8.42
CA LEU A 138 8.71 23.77 7.92
C LEU A 138 8.78 22.44 8.69
N PHE A 139 8.65 22.47 10.01
CA PHE A 139 8.61 21.26 10.84
C PHE A 139 7.36 20.44 10.56
N ASP A 140 6.22 21.08 10.34
CA ASP A 140 4.98 20.43 9.91
C ASP A 140 5.18 19.67 8.59
N ALA A 141 5.71 20.35 7.57
CA ALA A 141 5.98 19.74 6.27
C ALA A 141 7.01 18.60 6.37
N ALA A 142 8.07 18.77 7.17
CA ALA A 142 9.04 17.72 7.45
C ALA A 142 8.37 16.51 8.13
N GLY A 143 7.47 16.75 9.09
CA GLY A 143 6.69 15.74 9.77
C GLY A 143 5.86 14.91 8.79
N VAL A 144 5.18 15.57 7.85
CA VAL A 144 4.42 14.88 6.78
C VAL A 144 5.34 14.02 5.92
N VAL A 145 6.48 14.56 5.46
CA VAL A 145 7.43 13.82 4.61
C VAL A 145 8.00 12.60 5.32
N LEU A 146 8.43 12.75 6.57
CA LEU A 146 8.91 11.65 7.41
C LEU A 146 7.80 10.63 7.67
N GLY A 147 6.58 11.09 7.92
CA GLY A 147 5.41 10.24 8.12
C GLY A 147 5.08 9.39 6.89
N VAL A 148 5.17 9.97 5.69
CA VAL A 148 5.05 9.23 4.42
C VAL A 148 6.14 8.18 4.29
N GLY A 149 7.40 8.55 4.55
CA GLY A 149 8.54 7.64 4.46
C GLY A 149 8.41 6.46 5.40
N LEU A 150 8.16 6.73 6.68
CA LEU A 150 7.99 5.72 7.72
C LEU A 150 6.74 4.86 7.50
N GLY A 151 5.60 5.48 7.21
CA GLY A 151 4.34 4.79 6.91
C GLY A 151 4.48 3.84 5.71
N THR A 152 5.16 4.29 4.66
CA THR A 152 5.47 3.46 3.48
C THR A 152 6.36 2.28 3.85
N LEU A 153 7.43 2.52 4.62
CA LEU A 153 8.35 1.47 5.07
C LEU A 153 7.64 0.41 5.92
N LEU A 154 6.85 0.84 6.91
CA LEU A 154 6.11 -0.05 7.80
C LEU A 154 5.06 -0.86 7.05
N ARG A 155 4.31 -0.22 6.14
CA ARG A 155 3.33 -0.90 5.28
C ARG A 155 3.99 -1.98 4.42
N ARG A 156 5.15 -1.70 3.82
CA ARG A 156 5.91 -2.68 3.03
C ARG A 156 6.38 -3.86 3.87
N ARG A 157 6.85 -3.62 5.10
CA ARG A 157 7.29 -4.69 6.02
C ARG A 157 6.13 -5.60 6.42
N ALA A 158 4.95 -5.03 6.69
CA ALA A 158 3.77 -5.79 7.07
C ALA A 158 3.22 -6.69 5.95
N THR A 159 3.51 -6.38 4.68
CA THR A 159 3.05 -7.16 3.52
C THR A 159 4.07 -8.18 3.01
N ARG A 160 5.30 -8.20 3.53
CA ARG A 160 6.30 -9.20 3.10
C ARG A 160 5.90 -10.58 3.64
N PRO A 161 5.79 -11.61 2.78
CA PRO A 161 5.60 -12.98 3.24
C PRO A 161 6.73 -13.35 4.21
N ARG A 162 6.39 -13.93 5.38
CA ARG A 162 7.40 -14.54 6.26
C ARG A 162 7.98 -15.74 5.53
N ALA A 163 9.06 -15.54 4.79
CA ALA A 163 9.86 -16.62 4.24
C ALA A 163 10.59 -17.29 5.41
N GLY A 164 10.33 -18.58 5.63
CA GLY A 164 11.12 -19.42 6.53
C GLY A 164 10.66 -19.41 7.99
N ARG A 165 9.58 -20.14 8.29
CA ARG A 165 9.51 -20.93 9.51
C ARG A 165 9.37 -22.38 9.05
N ILE A 166 10.51 -23.06 8.94
CA ILE A 166 10.56 -24.50 8.76
C ILE A 166 11.00 -25.00 10.14
N ASP A 167 10.02 -25.50 10.89
CA ASP A 167 10.22 -26.24 12.14
C ASP A 167 10.38 -27.71 11.78
#